data_AF-A0A535RWT1-F1
#
_entry.id   AF-A0A535RWT1-F1
#
_cell.length_a   1.000
_cell.length_b   1.000
_cell.length_c   1.000
_cell.angle_alpha   90.00
_cell.angle_beta   90.00
_cell.angle_gamma   90.00
#
_symmetry.space_group_name_H-M   'P 1'
#
loop_
_entity.id
_entity.type
_entity.pdbx_description
1 polymer ?
#
loop_
_entity_poly.entity_id
_entity_poly.type
_entity_poly.pdbx_seq_one_letter_code
_entity_poly.pdbx_strand_id
1 'polypeptide(L)'
;MLRSIVEPAFAKDPPLKLSLSPTVVGGVVCVLGSLGVVAAILGLLRATLVVTGVGTWIVALLLLVRAVGAGVAAYGGYRMYQYDSGWKTRIIYGLFAYFVTEVLLLVTSPAGELIGIAITALTYYLVVVSGTTTAETSERPAS
;
A
#
# COMPACT_ATOMS: atom_id res chain seq x y z
N MET A 1 -8.32 2.20 17.58
CA MET A 1 -8.80 1.86 16.22
C MET A 1 -7.67 1.81 15.19
N LEU A 2 -6.77 2.81 15.07
CA LEU A 2 -5.66 2.74 14.08
C LEU A 2 -4.71 1.53 14.23
N ARG A 3 -4.48 1.02 15.45
CA ARG A 3 -3.68 -0.20 15.66
C ARG A 3 -4.25 -1.44 14.98
N SER A 4 -5.58 -1.56 14.82
CA SER A 4 -6.17 -2.74 14.17
C SER A 4 -5.91 -2.79 12.66
N ILE A 5 -5.46 -1.68 12.06
CA ILE A 5 -5.02 -1.63 10.67
C ILE A 5 -3.58 -2.16 10.54
N VAL A 6 -2.74 -1.95 11.57
CA VAL A 6 -1.36 -2.43 11.57
C VAL A 6 -1.28 -3.89 12.00
N GLU A 7 -2.10 -4.27 12.98
CA GLU A 7 -2.19 -5.62 13.55
C GLU A 7 -3.63 -6.15 13.43
N PRO A 8 -4.07 -6.54 12.23
CA PRO A 8 -5.40 -7.11 12.07
C PRO A 8 -5.47 -8.52 12.67
N ALA A 9 -6.67 -8.97 13.05
CA ALA A 9 -6.86 -10.27 13.70
C ALA A 9 -6.33 -11.46 12.87
N PHE A 10 -6.43 -11.37 11.54
CA PHE A 10 -5.92 -12.38 10.61
C PHE A 10 -4.39 -12.39 10.48
N ALA A 11 -3.67 -11.40 11.00
CA ALA A 11 -2.21 -11.41 10.96
C ALA A 11 -1.63 -12.54 11.83
N LYS A 12 -2.35 -12.96 12.87
CA LYS A 12 -1.90 -14.03 13.79
C LYS A 12 -2.02 -15.44 13.20
N ASP A 13 -3.03 -15.66 12.35
CA ASP A 13 -3.23 -16.91 11.62
C ASP A 13 -3.71 -16.58 10.19
N PRO A 14 -2.76 -16.28 9.29
CA PRO A 14 -3.11 -15.84 7.94
C PRO A 14 -3.73 -17.00 7.15
N PRO A 15 -4.84 -16.77 6.43
CA PRO A 15 -5.52 -17.82 5.67
C PRO A 15 -4.64 -18.42 4.56
N LEU A 16 -3.70 -17.64 4.01
CA LEU A 16 -2.65 -18.12 3.13
C LEU A 16 -1.30 -18.08 3.87
N LYS A 17 -0.77 -19.25 4.23
CA LYS A 17 0.56 -19.43 4.82
C LYS A 17 1.64 -19.28 3.74
N LEU A 18 1.91 -18.04 3.36
CA LEU A 18 2.96 -17.69 2.41
C LEU A 18 4.26 -17.41 3.17
N SER A 19 5.30 -18.22 2.94
CA SER A 19 6.66 -17.96 3.44
C SER A 19 7.36 -16.95 2.53
N LEU A 20 6.93 -15.69 2.58
CA LEU A 20 7.51 -14.63 1.76
C LEU A 20 8.61 -13.91 2.54
N SER A 21 9.82 -13.89 1.96
CA SER A 21 10.93 -13.09 2.49
C SER A 21 10.54 -11.61 2.51
N PRO A 22 10.81 -10.88 3.61
CA PRO A 22 10.57 -9.44 3.70
C PRO A 22 11.23 -8.64 2.56
N THR A 23 12.37 -9.11 2.05
CA THR A 23 13.07 -8.51 0.92
C THR A 23 12.23 -8.58 -0.36
N VAL A 24 11.62 -9.73 -0.64
CA VAL A 24 10.76 -9.92 -1.83
C VAL A 24 9.52 -9.03 -1.71
N VAL A 25 8.88 -9.00 -0.54
CA VAL A 25 7.70 -8.14 -0.31
C VAL A 25 8.06 -6.67 -0.42
N GLY A 26 9.18 -6.23 0.16
CA GLY A 26 9.69 -4.87 0.03
C GLY A 26 9.92 -4.48 -1.43
N GLY A 27 10.52 -5.38 -2.24
CA GLY A 27 10.70 -5.18 -3.67
C GLY A 27 9.38 -5.01 -4.43
N VAL A 28 8.41 -5.88 -4.19
CA VAL A 28 7.07 -5.81 -4.82
C VAL A 28 6.38 -4.49 -4.45
N VAL A 29 6.38 -4.13 -3.17
CA VAL A 29 5.78 -2.89 -2.67
C VAL A 29 6.48 -1.66 -3.25
N CYS A 30 7.81 -1.70 -3.41
CA CYS A 30 8.58 -0.62 -4.02
C CYS A 30 8.14 -0.36 -5.47
N VAL A 31 8.03 -1.42 -6.28
CA VAL A 31 7.61 -1.32 -7.69
C VAL A 31 6.16 -0.85 -7.79
N LEU A 32 5.24 -1.48 -7.06
CA LEU A 32 3.83 -1.12 -7.10
C LEU A 32 3.58 0.31 -6.59
N GLY A 33 4.25 0.70 -5.50
CA GLY A 33 4.20 2.06 -4.98
C GLY A 33 4.72 3.07 -6.00
N SER A 34 5.85 2.79 -6.67
CA SER A 34 6.42 3.67 -7.69
C SER A 34 5.48 3.85 -8.88
N LEU A 35 4.85 2.78 -9.35
CA LEU A 35 3.82 2.84 -10.38
C LEU A 35 2.60 3.67 -9.93
N GLY A 36 2.17 3.49 -8.68
CA GLY A 36 1.11 4.28 -8.09
C GLY A 36 1.43 5.78 -8.04
N VAL A 37 2.67 6.16 -7.73
CA VAL A 37 3.13 7.56 -7.77
C VAL A 37 3.04 8.11 -9.19
N VAL A 38 3.56 7.39 -10.18
CA VAL A 38 3.52 7.83 -11.59
C VAL A 38 2.07 7.99 -12.05
N ALA A 39 1.20 7.03 -11.75
CA ALA A 39 -0.23 7.12 -12.09
C ALA A 39 -0.91 8.32 -11.44
N ALA A 40 -0.61 8.60 -10.16
CA ALA A 40 -1.17 9.74 -9.44
C ALA A 40 -0.69 11.08 -10.03
N ILE A 41 0.59 11.20 -10.41
CA ILE A 41 1.14 12.39 -11.06
C ILE A 41 0.49 12.63 -12.43
N LEU A 42 0.35 11.57 -13.24
CA LEU A 42 -0.32 11.68 -14.55
C LEU A 42 -1.80 12.07 -14.40
N GLY A 43 -2.49 11.49 -13.41
CA GLY A 43 -3.85 11.86 -13.05
C GLY A 43 -3.95 13.33 -12.64
N LEU A 44 -3.01 13.81 -11.82
CA LEU A 44 -2.95 15.19 -11.36
C LEU A 44 -2.74 16.15 -12.54
N LEU A 45 -1.79 15.83 -13.42
CA LEU A 45 -1.53 16.63 -14.62
C LEU A 45 -2.80 16.74 -15.48
N ARG A 46 -3.48 15.61 -15.74
CA ARG A 46 -4.75 15.61 -16.47
C ARG A 46 -5.81 16.47 -15.78
N ALA A 47 -5.97 16.35 -14.46
CA ALA A 47 -6.94 17.13 -13.71
C ALA A 47 -6.65 18.64 -13.80
N THR A 48 -5.38 19.04 -13.76
CA THR A 48 -4.96 20.45 -13.86
C THR A 48 -5.06 21.04 -15.27
N LEU A 49 -5.05 20.21 -16.32
CA LEU A 49 -5.12 20.68 -17.71
C LEU A 49 -6.56 20.89 -18.22
N VAL A 50 -7.57 20.37 -17.52
CA VAL A 50 -8.98 20.35 -17.97
C VAL A 50 -9.87 21.33 -17.16
N VAL A 51 -9.27 22.24 -16.40
CA VAL A 51 -9.92 22.97 -15.29
C VAL A 51 -11.10 23.87 -15.70
N THR A 52 -12.29 23.60 -15.12
CA THR A 52 -13.48 24.47 -15.19
C THR A 52 -14.36 24.51 -13.91
N GLY A 53 -13.92 24.04 -12.72
CA GLY A 53 -14.76 24.15 -11.50
C GLY A 53 -14.21 23.62 -10.16
N VAL A 54 -14.99 23.81 -9.07
CA VAL A 54 -14.64 23.44 -7.68
C VAL A 54 -14.38 21.94 -7.51
N GLY A 55 -15.12 21.08 -8.23
CA GLY A 55 -14.91 19.64 -8.21
C GLY A 55 -13.50 19.21 -8.66
N THR A 56 -12.88 19.97 -9.55
CA THR A 56 -11.51 19.70 -10.03
C THR A 56 -10.47 19.87 -8.92
N TRP A 57 -10.66 20.84 -8.03
CA TRP A 57 -9.75 21.07 -6.90
C TRP A 57 -9.82 19.94 -5.85
N ILE A 58 -11.02 19.40 -5.61
CA ILE A 58 -11.20 18.25 -4.72
C ILE A 58 -10.51 17.02 -5.31
N VAL A 59 -10.69 16.75 -6.60
CA VAL A 59 -10.02 15.64 -7.29
C VAL A 59 -8.50 15.81 -7.27
N ALA A 60 -7.99 17.02 -7.52
CA ALA A 60 -6.55 17.30 -7.44
C ALA A 60 -5.99 17.04 -6.04
N LEU A 61 -6.71 17.43 -4.99
CA LEU A 61 -6.31 17.15 -3.60
C LEU A 61 -6.27 15.64 -3.32
N LEU A 62 -7.28 14.88 -3.77
CA LEU A 62 -7.30 13.43 -3.62
C LEU A 62 -6.13 12.76 -4.34
N LEU A 63 -5.79 13.23 -5.55
CA LEU A 63 -4.64 12.73 -6.31
C LEU A 63 -3.31 13.06 -5.65
N LEU A 64 -3.19 14.21 -4.98
CA LEU A 64 -2.00 14.54 -4.16
C LEU A 64 -1.87 13.61 -2.96
N VAL A 65 -2.95 13.37 -2.21
CA VAL A 65 -2.94 12.41 -1.09
C VAL A 65 -2.59 11.01 -1.58
N ARG A 66 -3.12 10.61 -2.74
CA ARG A 66 -2.78 9.35 -3.39
C ARG A 66 -1.29 9.28 -3.72
N ALA A 67 -0.72 10.32 -4.32
CA ALA A 67 0.71 10.37 -4.63
C ALA A 67 1.58 10.24 -3.37
N VAL A 68 1.18 10.88 -2.27
CA VAL A 68 1.88 10.76 -0.98
C VAL A 68 1.77 9.33 -0.42
N GLY A 69 0.57 8.74 -0.41
CA GLY A 69 0.36 7.37 0.06
C GLY A 69 1.17 6.34 -0.73
N ALA A 70 1.18 6.46 -2.06
CA ALA A 70 1.99 5.65 -2.96
C ALA A 70 3.49 5.88 -2.75
N GLY A 71 3.90 7.12 -2.53
CA GLY A 71 5.30 7.48 -2.28
C GLY A 71 5.82 6.89 -0.97
N VAL A 72 5.00 6.89 0.09
CA VAL A 72 5.32 6.24 1.36
C VAL A 72 5.44 4.73 1.18
N ALA A 73 4.55 4.11 0.38
CA ALA A 73 4.65 2.69 0.05
C ALA A 73 5.92 2.40 -0.76
N ALA A 74 6.24 3.19 -1.79
CA ALA A 74 7.43 3.02 -2.62
C ALA A 74 8.72 3.12 -1.77
N TYR A 75 8.85 4.20 -1.01
CA TYR A 75 10.02 4.45 -0.18
C TYR A 75 10.15 3.43 0.97
N GLY A 76 9.04 3.10 1.61
CA GLY A 76 9.01 2.08 2.65
C GLY A 76 9.34 0.70 2.09
N GLY A 77 8.87 0.35 0.89
CA GLY A 77 9.23 -0.88 0.19
C GLY A 77 10.73 -0.96 -0.10
N TYR A 78 11.33 0.13 -0.56
CA TYR A 78 12.78 0.23 -0.75
C TYR A 78 13.58 0.06 0.55
N ARG A 79 13.11 0.65 1.65
CA ARG A 79 13.71 0.47 2.99
C ARG A 79 13.58 -0.97 3.50
N MET A 80 12.42 -1.59 3.28
CA MET A 80 12.15 -2.97 3.64
C MET A 80 12.96 -3.96 2.79
N TYR A 81 13.23 -3.62 1.52
CA TYR A 81 14.18 -4.34 0.67
C TYR A 81 15.61 -4.30 1.24
N GLN A 82 16.00 -3.19 1.89
CA GLN A 82 17.28 -3.02 2.58
C GLN A 82 17.30 -3.54 4.03
N TYR A 83 16.38 -4.44 4.41
CA TYR A 83 16.30 -5.04 5.75
C TYR A 83 15.93 -4.11 6.92
N ASP A 84 15.45 -2.89 6.66
CA ASP A 84 14.91 -2.02 7.71
C ASP A 84 13.41 -2.31 7.94
N SER A 85 13.12 -3.18 8.91
CA SER A 85 11.77 -3.64 9.23
C SER A 85 10.90 -2.57 9.91
N GLY A 86 11.49 -1.47 10.40
CA GLY A 86 10.79 -0.37 11.08
C GLY A 86 9.82 0.41 10.19
N TRP A 87 9.93 0.26 8.86
CA TRP A 87 9.08 0.96 7.90
C TRP A 87 7.71 0.35 7.66
N LYS A 88 7.46 -0.89 8.10
CA LYS A 88 6.18 -1.58 7.88
C LYS A 88 4.96 -0.78 8.31
N THR A 89 5.01 -0.23 9.52
CA THR A 89 3.91 0.58 10.06
C THR A 89 3.61 1.79 9.18
N ARG A 90 4.65 2.43 8.64
CA ARG A 90 4.50 3.60 7.75
C ARG A 90 3.92 3.20 6.39
N ILE A 91 4.38 2.07 5.84
CA ILE A 91 3.85 1.49 4.61
C ILE A 91 2.35 1.22 4.76
N ILE A 92 1.94 0.60 5.87
CA ILE A 92 0.54 0.26 6.14
C ILE A 92 -0.33 1.54 6.19
N TYR A 93 0.12 2.59 6.90
CA TYR A 93 -0.63 3.84 6.93
C TYR A 93 -0.66 4.55 5.56
N GLY A 94 0.45 4.50 4.81
CA GLY A 94 0.52 5.04 3.45
C GLY A 94 -0.44 4.33 2.50
N LEU A 95 -0.46 2.99 2.53
CA LEU A 95 -1.38 2.14 1.76
C LEU A 95 -2.84 2.38 2.16
N PHE A 96 -3.12 2.61 3.44
CA PHE A 96 -4.47 2.94 3.89
C PHE A 96 -4.94 4.29 3.34
N ALA A 97 -4.10 5.34 3.41
CA ALA A 97 -4.43 6.63 2.81
C ALA A 97 -4.63 6.51 1.29
N TYR A 98 -3.76 5.75 0.63
CA TYR A 98 -3.87 5.44 -0.80
C TYR A 98 -5.22 4.77 -1.11
N PHE A 99 -5.55 3.69 -0.40
CA PHE A 99 -6.82 2.97 -0.55
C PHE A 99 -8.05 3.88 -0.40
N VAL A 100 -8.07 4.73 0.64
CA VAL A 100 -9.17 5.67 0.85
C VAL A 100 -9.33 6.61 -0.36
N THR A 101 -8.23 7.09 -0.95
CA THR A 101 -8.32 7.92 -2.16
C THR A 101 -8.84 7.16 -3.37
N GLU A 102 -8.48 5.88 -3.54
CA GLU A 102 -9.00 5.05 -4.64
C GLU A 102 -10.52 4.85 -4.51
N VAL A 103 -11.02 4.61 -3.29
CA VAL A 103 -12.46 4.50 -3.03
C VAL A 103 -13.20 5.80 -3.34
N LEU A 104 -12.63 6.95 -2.94
CA LEU A 104 -13.26 8.25 -3.20
C LEU A 104 -13.25 8.61 -4.69
N LEU A 105 -12.18 8.26 -5.41
CA LEU A 105 -12.04 8.51 -6.84
C LEU A 105 -12.88 7.57 -7.71
N LEU A 106 -13.41 6.47 -7.14
CA LEU A 106 -14.32 5.54 -7.82
C LEU A 106 -15.54 6.26 -8.44
N VAL A 107 -16.03 7.32 -7.78
CA VAL A 107 -17.15 8.16 -8.25
C VAL A 107 -16.80 8.89 -9.56
N THR A 108 -15.52 9.14 -9.81
CA THR A 108 -15.03 9.89 -10.98
C THR A 108 -14.52 8.98 -12.10
N SER A 109 -14.00 7.79 -11.78
CA SER A 109 -13.40 6.87 -12.75
C SER A 109 -13.48 5.41 -12.29
N PRO A 110 -14.64 4.73 -12.45
CA PRO A 110 -14.90 3.46 -11.76
C PRO A 110 -14.06 2.26 -12.25
N ALA A 111 -13.78 2.16 -13.56
CA ALA A 111 -13.13 0.96 -14.10
C ALA A 111 -11.65 0.80 -13.68
N GLY A 112 -10.89 1.91 -13.67
CA GLY A 112 -9.47 1.88 -13.28
C GLY A 112 -9.26 1.71 -11.78
N GLU A 113 -10.15 2.30 -10.97
CA GLU A 113 -10.01 2.28 -9.51
C GLU A 113 -10.29 0.91 -8.90
N LEU A 114 -11.21 0.11 -9.47
CA LEU A 114 -11.49 -1.24 -8.95
C LEU A 114 -10.24 -2.15 -8.98
N ILE A 115 -9.46 -2.07 -10.05
CA ILE A 115 -8.21 -2.82 -10.18
C ILE A 115 -7.17 -2.30 -9.18
N GLY A 116 -7.06 -0.97 -9.05
CA GLY A 116 -6.17 -0.33 -8.07
C GLY A 116 -6.46 -0.77 -6.65
N ILE A 117 -7.73 -0.72 -6.24
CA ILE A 117 -8.23 -1.16 -4.93
C ILE A 117 -7.83 -2.61 -4.65
N ALA A 118 -8.02 -3.51 -5.61
CA ALA A 118 -7.65 -4.91 -5.46
C ALA A 118 -6.13 -5.09 -5.27
N ILE A 119 -5.31 -4.39 -6.06
CA ILE A 119 -3.85 -4.42 -5.95
C ILE A 119 -3.40 -3.85 -4.60
N THR A 120 -3.99 -2.74 -4.15
CA THR A 120 -3.68 -2.12 -2.86
C THR A 120 -4.03 -3.04 -1.70
N ALA A 121 -5.20 -3.68 -1.73
CA ALA A 121 -5.62 -4.64 -0.71
C ALA A 121 -4.68 -5.85 -0.64
N LEU A 122 -4.28 -6.39 -1.79
CA LEU A 122 -3.28 -7.46 -1.87
C LEU A 122 -1.92 -7.00 -1.34
N THR A 123 -1.46 -5.82 -1.72
CA THR A 123 -0.18 -5.25 -1.26
C THR A 123 -0.18 -5.06 0.25
N TYR A 124 -1.29 -4.56 0.82
CA TYR A 124 -1.48 -4.44 2.26
C TYR A 124 -1.40 -5.81 2.95
N TYR A 125 -2.10 -6.83 2.42
CA TYR A 125 -2.04 -8.19 2.96
C TYR A 125 -0.60 -8.73 2.97
N LEU A 126 0.13 -8.57 1.86
CA LEU A 126 1.52 -9.02 1.76
C LEU A 126 2.43 -8.34 2.78
N VAL A 127 2.28 -7.03 2.99
CA VAL A 127 3.06 -6.27 3.97
C VAL A 127 2.78 -6.74 5.39
N VAL A 128 1.51 -6.96 5.73
CA VAL A 128 1.09 -7.42 7.07
C VAL A 128 1.62 -8.84 7.35
N VAL A 129 1.51 -9.75 6.39
CA VAL A 129 1.89 -11.16 6.56
C VAL A 129 3.40 -11.39 6.46
N SER A 130 4.13 -10.55 5.73
CA SER A 130 5.58 -10.63 5.74
C SER A 130 6.07 -10.60 7.19
N GLY A 131 6.89 -11.54 7.64
CA GLY A 131 7.45 -11.56 9.00
C GLY A 131 6.69 -12.32 10.09
N THR A 132 5.47 -12.83 9.87
CA THR A 132 4.82 -13.75 10.84
C THR A 132 5.36 -15.19 10.72
N THR A 133 5.94 -15.56 9.57
CA THR A 133 6.49 -16.89 9.31
C THR A 133 7.91 -17.12 9.83
N THR A 134 8.61 -16.10 10.29
CA THR A 134 9.96 -16.25 10.86
C THR A 134 9.96 -16.71 12.33
N ALA A 135 8.80 -16.72 12.99
CA ALA A 135 8.69 -17.14 14.39
C ALA A 135 8.52 -18.67 14.56
N GLU A 136 7.94 -19.37 13.59
CA GLU A 136 7.69 -20.83 13.72
C GLU A 136 8.94 -21.71 13.47
N THR A 137 9.99 -21.20 12.85
CA THR A 137 11.23 -21.98 12.61
C THR A 137 12.25 -21.91 13.75
N SER A 138 11.95 -21.15 14.82
CA SER A 138 12.83 -21.03 16.01
C SER A 138 12.41 -21.92 17.19
N GLU A 139 11.26 -22.60 17.13
CA GLU A 139 10.73 -23.43 18.22
C GLU A 139 10.85 -24.94 17.99
N ARG A 140 11.80 -25.40 17.15
CA ARG A 140 12.22 -26.80 17.20
C ARG A 140 13.49 -26.91 18.06
N PRO A 141 13.38 -27.16 19.38
CA PRO A 141 14.54 -27.62 20.13
C PRO A 141 15.01 -28.93 19.49
N ALA A 142 16.33 -29.02 19.30
CA ALA A 142 16.97 -30.29 19.00
C ALA A 142 16.68 -31.25 20.17
N SER A 143 15.93 -32.30 19.88
CA SER A 143 15.91 -33.55 20.64
C SER A 143 15.76 -34.71 19.69
#